data_AF-A0A0K0DXL7-F1
#
_entry.id   AF-A0A0K0DXL7-F1
#
_cell.length_a   1.000
_cell.length_b   1.000
_cell.length_c   1.000
_cell.angle_alpha   90.00
_cell.angle_beta   90.00
_cell.angle_gamma   90.00
#
_symmetry.space_group_name_H-M   'P 1'
#
loop_
_entity.id
_entity.type
_entity.pdbx_description
1 polymer ?
#
loop_
_entity_poly.entity_id
_entity_poly.type
_entity_poly.pdbx_seq_one_letter_code
_entity_poly.pdbx_strand_id
1 'polypeptide(L)'
;MAGFRSTKFDPVLILFQIVALQSVFYASQSLFTALYSYFPNAYPESIDSIFSIQIRKDIVIIQLLGILVTSCTTSFLIVRTKSILDSFTTLHFIHFIIVIFFNSSFPTQFSWWILQVCSAAVGTLTGEWLCMKEETKEIKLRLPLASKKESNEVCK
;
A
#
# COMPACT_ATOMS: atom_id res chain seq x y z
N MET A 1 28.41 1.74 -27.24
CA MET A 1 26.94 1.54 -27.19
C MET A 1 26.49 1.78 -25.76
N ALA A 2 25.73 2.86 -25.52
CA ALA A 2 25.04 3.05 -24.26
C ALA A 2 23.93 1.98 -24.19
N GLY A 3 24.25 0.82 -23.64
CA GLY A 3 23.28 -0.25 -23.49
C GLY A 3 22.22 0.21 -22.50
N PHE A 4 20.98 0.38 -22.97
CA PHE A 4 19.82 0.38 -22.08
C PHE A 4 19.93 -0.90 -21.26
N ARG A 5 20.24 -0.78 -19.97
CA ARG A 5 20.14 -1.92 -19.06
C ARG A 5 18.68 -2.34 -19.13
N SER A 6 18.40 -3.49 -19.72
CA SER A 6 17.07 -4.08 -19.68
C SER A 6 16.76 -4.33 -18.21
N THR A 7 15.99 -3.42 -17.60
CA THR A 7 15.25 -3.75 -16.38
C THR A 7 14.43 -4.97 -16.75
N LYS A 8 14.90 -6.15 -16.35
CA LYS A 8 14.16 -7.39 -16.55
C LYS A 8 12.84 -7.19 -15.82
N PHE A 9 11.77 -7.01 -16.59
CA PHE A 9 10.42 -7.04 -16.07
C PHE A 9 10.27 -8.37 -15.33
N ASP A 10 10.04 -8.29 -14.02
CA ASP A 10 9.83 -9.47 -13.16
C ASP A 10 8.34 -9.54 -12.81
N PRO A 11 7.51 -10.19 -13.66
CA PRO A 11 6.07 -10.25 -13.44
C PRO A 11 5.70 -10.99 -12.15
N VAL A 12 6.54 -11.95 -11.75
CA VAL A 12 6.30 -12.76 -10.55
C VAL A 12 6.44 -11.89 -9.31
N LEU A 13 7.44 -11.01 -9.27
CA LEU A 13 7.60 -10.06 -8.17
C LEU A 13 6.39 -9.11 -8.05
N ILE A 14 5.90 -8.57 -9.17
CA ILE A 14 4.74 -7.67 -9.20
C ILE A 14 3.48 -8.41 -8.71
N LEU A 15 3.28 -9.65 -9.14
CA LEU A 15 2.16 -10.47 -8.67
C LEU A 15 2.22 -10.68 -7.15
N PHE A 16 3.40 -11.01 -6.61
CA PHE A 16 3.58 -11.16 -5.17
C PHE A 16 3.33 -9.86 -4.42
N GLN A 17 3.74 -8.72 -4.96
CA GLN A 17 3.44 -7.40 -4.37
C GLN A 17 1.94 -7.14 -4.32
N ILE A 18 1.21 -7.38 -5.42
CA ILE A 18 -0.24 -7.22 -5.44
C ILE A 18 -0.90 -8.12 -4.40
N VAL A 19 -0.55 -9.41 -4.36
CA VAL A 19 -1.12 -10.37 -3.40
C VAL A 19 -0.79 -9.98 -1.95
N ALA A 20 0.44 -9.56 -1.67
CA ALA A 20 0.85 -9.11 -0.34
C ALA A 20 0.10 -7.84 0.10
N LEU A 21 -0.10 -6.89 -0.81
CA LEU A 21 -0.84 -5.67 -0.50
C LEU A 21 -2.32 -5.94 -0.23
N GLN A 22 -2.93 -6.83 -1.02
CA GLN A 22 -4.30 -7.27 -0.79
C GLN A 22 -4.44 -7.95 0.57
N SER A 23 -3.53 -8.87 0.91
CA SER A 23 -3.58 -9.58 2.19
C SER A 23 -3.40 -8.63 3.38
N VAL A 24 -2.46 -7.69 3.31
CA VAL A 24 -2.25 -6.68 4.35
C VAL A 24 -3.48 -5.79 4.51
N PHE A 25 -4.08 -5.35 3.40
CA PHE A 25 -5.29 -4.55 3.44
C PHE A 25 -6.44 -5.27 4.12
N TYR A 26 -6.81 -6.48 3.68
CA TYR A 26 -7.91 -7.23 4.30
C TYR A 26 -7.61 -7.67 5.73
N ALA A 27 -6.36 -8.05 6.04
CA ALA A 27 -5.95 -8.39 7.40
C ALA A 27 -6.07 -7.17 8.33
N SER A 28 -5.65 -5.98 7.87
CA SER A 28 -5.78 -4.75 8.66
C SER A 28 -7.24 -4.37 8.90
N GLN A 29 -8.10 -4.44 7.86
CA GLN A 29 -9.54 -4.20 7.99
C GLN A 29 -10.20 -5.18 8.96
N SER A 30 -9.88 -6.48 8.84
CA SER A 30 -10.40 -7.51 9.73
C SER A 30 -9.93 -7.30 11.17
N LEU A 31 -8.68 -6.91 11.38
CA LEU A 31 -8.15 -6.62 12.71
C LEU A 31 -8.87 -5.43 13.35
N PHE A 32 -9.02 -4.32 12.61
CA PHE A 32 -9.72 -3.15 13.13
C PHE A 32 -11.21 -3.40 13.37
N THR A 33 -11.86 -4.23 12.53
CA THR A 33 -13.24 -4.67 12.77
C THR A 33 -13.33 -5.50 14.06
N ALA A 34 -12.41 -6.44 14.28
CA ALA A 34 -12.36 -7.23 15.50
C ALA A 34 -12.08 -6.37 16.76
N LEU A 35 -11.18 -5.40 16.66
CA LEU A 35 -10.91 -4.43 17.72
C LEU A 35 -12.15 -3.56 18.01
N TYR A 36 -12.85 -3.11 16.96
CA TYR A 36 -14.09 -2.34 17.11
C TYR A 36 -15.17 -3.13 17.84
N SER A 37 -15.37 -4.40 17.47
CA SER A 37 -16.33 -5.31 18.10
C SER A 37 -16.02 -5.65 19.56
N TYR A 38 -14.79 -5.42 20.04
CA TYR A 38 -14.44 -5.60 21.46
C TYR A 38 -14.91 -4.44 22.35
N PHE A 39 -15.20 -3.26 21.79
CA PHE A 39 -15.62 -2.12 22.60
C PHE A 39 -17.06 -2.32 23.15
N PRO A 40 -17.29 -2.13 24.47
CA PRO A 40 -18.58 -2.39 25.12
C PRO A 40 -19.79 -1.61 24.57
N ASN A 41 -19.55 -0.49 23.88
CA ASN A 41 -20.58 0.38 23.32
C ASN A 41 -20.75 0.22 21.79
N ALA A 42 -20.02 -0.70 21.17
CA ALA A 42 -20.09 -0.91 19.74
C ALA A 42 -21.23 -1.88 19.37
N TYR A 43 -21.89 -1.63 18.25
CA TYR A 43 -22.76 -2.63 17.63
C TYR A 43 -21.90 -3.82 17.19
N PRO A 44 -22.42 -5.07 17.27
CA PRO A 44 -21.69 -6.23 16.77
C PRO A 44 -21.45 -6.07 15.27
N GLU A 45 -20.21 -5.76 14.90
CA GLU A 45 -19.77 -5.65 13.52
C GLU A 45 -19.24 -7.00 13.03
N SER A 46 -19.87 -7.55 12.00
CA SER A 46 -19.39 -8.75 11.31
C SER A 46 -18.38 -8.36 10.23
N ILE A 47 -17.55 -9.33 9.81
CA ILE A 47 -16.55 -9.16 8.74
C ILE A 47 -17.22 -8.77 7.41
N ASP A 48 -18.51 -9.08 7.24
CA ASP A 48 -19.29 -8.72 6.05
C ASP A 48 -19.41 -7.20 5.85
N SER A 49 -19.21 -6.40 6.90
CA SER A 49 -19.24 -4.94 6.81
C SER A 49 -18.15 -4.39 5.88
N ILE A 50 -16.99 -5.04 5.82
CA ILE A 50 -15.86 -4.68 4.93
C ILE A 50 -16.29 -4.77 3.45
N PHE A 51 -17.18 -5.71 3.14
CA PHE A 51 -17.67 -5.93 1.78
C PHE A 51 -19.01 -5.27 1.52
N SER A 52 -19.56 -4.51 2.46
CA SER A 52 -20.88 -3.89 2.29
C SER A 52 -20.84 -2.76 1.27
N ILE A 53 -21.88 -2.70 0.43
CA ILE A 53 -22.12 -1.53 -0.45
C ILE A 53 -22.56 -0.31 0.38
N GLN A 54 -23.16 -0.54 1.55
CA GLN A 54 -23.71 0.54 2.38
C GLN A 54 -22.63 1.16 3.27
N ILE A 55 -22.33 2.44 3.05
CA ILE A 55 -21.35 3.14 3.87
C ILE A 55 -21.96 3.56 5.21
N ARG A 56 -21.38 3.04 6.29
CA ARG A 56 -21.60 3.50 7.67
C ARG A 56 -20.36 4.21 8.22
N LYS A 57 -20.51 4.93 9.33
CA LYS A 57 -19.44 5.77 9.91
C LYS A 57 -18.28 4.93 10.47
N ASP A 58 -18.61 3.81 11.08
CA ASP A 58 -17.72 2.75 11.55
C ASP A 58 -16.83 2.22 10.41
N ILE A 59 -17.43 1.82 9.29
CA ILE A 59 -16.69 1.35 8.10
C ILE A 59 -15.71 2.42 7.59
N VAL A 60 -16.11 3.69 7.55
CA VAL A 60 -15.21 4.79 7.13
C VAL A 60 -13.97 4.85 8.02
N ILE A 61 -14.14 4.79 9.34
CA ILE A 61 -13.04 4.86 10.30
C ILE A 61 -12.12 3.65 10.15
N ILE A 62 -12.70 2.45 10.07
CA ILE A 62 -11.97 1.18 9.91
C ILE A 62 -11.18 1.17 8.58
N GLN A 63 -11.81 1.61 7.48
CA GLN A 63 -11.19 1.76 6.16
C GLN A 63 -9.98 2.68 6.20
N LEU A 64 -10.13 3.87 6.80
CA LEU A 64 -9.03 4.85 6.90
C LEU A 64 -7.87 4.33 7.74
N LEU A 65 -8.15 3.67 8.87
CA LEU A 65 -7.09 3.08 9.71
C LEU A 65 -6.35 1.96 8.99
N GLY A 66 -7.05 1.05 8.30
CA GLY A 66 -6.39 -0.01 7.55
C GLY A 66 -5.58 0.52 6.37
N ILE A 67 -6.04 1.56 5.69
CA ILE A 67 -5.28 2.20 4.61
C ILE A 67 -3.97 2.81 5.10
N LEU A 68 -3.94 3.39 6.30
CA LEU A 68 -2.69 3.89 6.90
C LEU A 68 -1.71 2.74 7.18
N VAL A 69 -2.20 1.59 7.67
CA VAL A 69 -1.38 0.40 7.88
C VAL A 69 -0.84 -0.12 6.55
N THR A 70 -1.71 -0.28 5.54
CA THR A 70 -1.33 -0.73 4.20
C THR A 70 -0.32 0.22 3.56
N SER A 71 -0.48 1.54 3.72
CA SER A 71 0.46 2.55 3.22
C SER A 71 1.85 2.43 3.83
N CYS A 72 1.90 2.25 5.15
CA CYS A 72 3.15 2.01 5.85
C CYS A 72 3.85 0.74 5.32
N THR A 73 3.13 -0.37 5.21
CA THR A 73 3.68 -1.63 4.68
C THR A 73 4.10 -1.52 3.21
N THR A 74 3.32 -0.84 2.36
CA THR A 74 3.64 -0.62 0.94
C THR A 74 4.95 0.13 0.79
N SER A 75 5.17 1.15 1.62
CA SER A 75 6.39 1.96 1.60
C SER A 75 7.65 1.15 1.94
N PHE A 76 7.52 0.07 2.72
CA PHE A 76 8.61 -0.87 2.98
C PHE A 76 8.81 -1.89 1.85
N LEU A 77 7.74 -2.30 1.17
CA LEU A 77 7.81 -3.27 0.06
C LEU A 77 8.27 -2.63 -1.25
N ILE A 78 7.95 -1.35 -1.46
CA ILE A 78 8.16 -0.63 -2.72
C ILE A 78 8.97 0.64 -2.44
N VAL A 79 10.23 0.65 -2.86
CA VAL A 79 11.16 1.79 -2.72
C VAL A 79 10.92 2.88 -3.78
N ARG A 80 10.13 2.58 -4.82
CA ARG A 80 9.88 3.53 -5.92
C ARG A 80 8.52 4.20 -5.76
N THR A 81 8.55 5.50 -5.46
CA THR A 81 7.38 6.37 -5.29
C THR A 81 6.35 6.24 -6.43
N LYS A 82 6.80 6.21 -7.70
CA LYS A 82 5.92 6.09 -8.88
C LYS A 82 5.10 4.79 -8.93
N SER A 83 5.50 3.76 -8.19
CA SER A 83 4.83 2.45 -8.12
C SER A 83 3.92 2.32 -6.89
N ILE A 84 3.66 3.42 -6.17
CA ILE A 84 2.73 3.42 -5.04
C ILE A 84 1.32 3.76 -5.52
N LEU A 85 1.19 4.76 -6.39
CA LEU A 85 -0.10 5.15 -6.97
C LEU A 85 -0.80 4.01 -7.71
N ASP A 86 -0.07 3.25 -8.54
CA ASP A 86 -0.62 2.11 -9.29
C ASP A 86 -0.99 0.95 -8.34
N SER A 87 -0.20 0.74 -7.28
CA SER A 87 -0.47 -0.24 -6.24
C SER A 87 -1.78 0.03 -5.52
N PHE A 88 -2.02 1.27 -5.06
CA PHE A 88 -3.28 1.65 -4.43
C PHE A 88 -4.46 1.64 -5.39
N THR A 89 -4.26 2.10 -6.64
CA THR A 89 -5.30 2.06 -7.67
C THR A 89 -5.73 0.61 -7.94
N THR A 90 -4.76 -0.30 -8.11
CA THR A 90 -5.01 -1.73 -8.30
C THR A 90 -5.67 -2.33 -7.06
N LEU A 91 -5.28 -1.87 -5.86
CA LEU A 91 -5.87 -2.32 -4.60
C LEU A 91 -7.36 -2.07 -4.54
N HIS A 92 -7.76 -0.81 -4.74
CA HIS A 92 -9.18 -0.42 -4.72
C HIS A 92 -9.97 -1.00 -5.89
N PHE A 93 -9.33 -1.20 -7.05
CA PHE A 93 -9.96 -1.85 -8.19
C PHE A 93 -10.31 -3.32 -7.92
N ILE A 94 -9.39 -4.09 -7.33
CA ILE A 94 -9.65 -5.48 -6.92
C ILE A 94 -10.71 -5.51 -5.81
N HIS A 95 -10.63 -4.61 -4.83
CA HIS A 95 -11.64 -4.51 -3.78
C HIS A 95 -13.04 -4.21 -4.35
N PHE A 96 -13.15 -3.29 -5.30
CA PHE A 96 -14.40 -3.01 -6.02
C PHE A 96 -14.97 -4.27 -6.71
N ILE A 97 -14.12 -5.03 -7.40
CA ILE A 97 -14.51 -6.30 -8.04
C ILE A 97 -15.06 -7.28 -6.99
N ILE A 98 -14.35 -7.44 -5.86
CA ILE A 98 -14.78 -8.34 -4.77
C ILE A 98 -16.12 -7.90 -4.18
N VAL A 99 -16.34 -6.59 -3.97
CA VAL A 99 -17.61 -6.06 -3.45
C VAL A 99 -18.77 -6.32 -4.41
N ILE A 100 -18.56 -6.20 -5.73
CA ILE A 100 -19.57 -6.56 -6.74
C ILE A 100 -19.92 -8.04 -6.63
N PHE A 101 -18.92 -8.92 -6.58
CA PHE A 101 -19.17 -10.36 -6.50
C PHE A 101 -19.87 -10.76 -5.19
N PHE A 102 -19.49 -10.14 -4.06
CA PHE A 102 -20.07 -10.44 -2.76
C PHE A 102 -21.55 -10.02 -2.66
N ASN A 103 -21.90 -8.84 -3.15
CA ASN A 103 -23.28 -8.31 -3.05
C ASN A 103 -24.14 -8.61 -4.27
N SER A 104 -23.55 -9.18 -5.34
CA SER A 104 -24.18 -9.34 -6.67
C SER A 104 -24.84 -8.05 -7.18
N SER A 105 -24.35 -6.89 -6.75
CA SER A 105 -24.96 -5.58 -6.94
C SER A 105 -23.88 -4.54 -7.18
N PHE A 106 -24.18 -3.55 -8.02
CA PHE A 106 -23.27 -2.44 -8.27
C PHE A 106 -23.36 -1.41 -7.12
N PRO A 107 -22.23 -0.88 -6.60
CA PRO A 107 -22.26 0.17 -5.62
C PRO A 107 -22.79 1.47 -6.25
N THR A 108 -24.08 1.75 -6.08
CA THR A 108 -24.73 2.95 -6.62
C THR A 108 -24.61 4.16 -5.69
N GLN A 109 -24.24 3.94 -4.43
CA GLN A 109 -24.09 5.02 -3.44
C GLN A 109 -22.87 5.89 -3.75
N PHE A 110 -23.08 7.20 -3.92
CA PHE A 110 -21.99 8.14 -4.18
C PHE A 110 -20.99 8.22 -3.03
N SER A 111 -21.45 8.08 -1.78
CA SER A 111 -20.60 8.03 -0.58
C SER A 111 -19.58 6.89 -0.63
N TRP A 112 -19.95 5.74 -1.20
CA TRP A 112 -19.05 4.61 -1.39
C TRP A 112 -17.91 4.98 -2.32
N TRP A 113 -18.21 5.61 -3.45
CA TRP A 113 -17.20 6.07 -4.41
C TRP A 113 -16.27 7.13 -3.82
N ILE A 114 -16.82 8.12 -3.09
CA ILE A 114 -16.00 9.13 -2.40
C ILE A 114 -15.04 8.45 -1.44
N LEU A 115 -15.53 7.51 -0.61
CA LEU A 115 -14.68 6.81 0.35
C LEU A 115 -13.52 6.08 -0.34
N GLN A 116 -13.78 5.39 -1.45
CA GLN A 116 -12.72 4.69 -2.18
C GLN A 116 -11.70 5.63 -2.82
N VAL A 117 -12.14 6.74 -3.43
CA VAL A 117 -11.23 7.72 -4.03
C VAL A 117 -10.42 8.45 -2.96
N CYS A 118 -11.06 8.87 -1.86
CA CYS A 118 -10.39 9.52 -0.75
C CYS A 118 -9.39 8.60 -0.06
N SER A 119 -9.76 7.33 0.18
CA SER A 119 -8.84 6.36 0.78
C SER A 119 -7.67 6.02 -0.15
N ALA A 120 -7.90 5.85 -1.45
CA ALA A 120 -6.83 5.67 -2.43
C ALA A 120 -5.86 6.86 -2.44
N ALA A 121 -6.40 8.09 -2.40
CA ALA A 121 -5.59 9.30 -2.36
C ALA A 121 -4.80 9.43 -1.06
N VAL A 122 -5.42 9.22 0.10
CA VAL A 122 -4.72 9.25 1.40
C VAL A 122 -3.64 8.18 1.48
N GLY A 123 -3.94 6.94 1.06
CA GLY A 123 -2.98 5.84 1.00
C GLY A 123 -1.80 6.16 0.09
N THR A 124 -2.08 6.71 -1.10
CA THR A 124 -1.05 7.12 -2.05
C THR A 124 -0.18 8.23 -1.50
N LEU A 125 -0.77 9.35 -1.03
CA LEU A 125 -0.01 10.50 -0.53
C LEU A 125 0.87 10.14 0.68
N THR A 126 0.33 9.36 1.61
CA THR A 126 1.10 8.90 2.78
C THR A 126 2.22 7.95 2.37
N GLY A 127 1.94 7.04 1.42
CA GLY A 127 2.92 6.08 0.95
C GLY A 127 4.03 6.74 0.15
N GLU A 128 3.68 7.66 -0.75
CA GLU A 128 4.64 8.47 -1.51
C GLU A 128 5.52 9.29 -0.58
N TRP A 129 4.95 9.93 0.44
CA TRP A 129 5.72 10.70 1.41
C TRP A 129 6.73 9.84 2.18
N LEU A 130 6.31 8.66 2.66
CA LEU A 130 7.19 7.70 3.34
C LEU A 130 8.29 7.17 2.41
N CYS A 131 7.94 6.86 1.17
CA CYS A 131 8.85 6.35 0.16
C CYS A 131 9.89 7.39 -0.27
N MET A 132 9.47 8.64 -0.51
CA MET A 132 10.38 9.76 -0.80
C MET A 132 11.37 10.01 0.34
N LYS A 133 10.93 9.87 1.59
CA LYS A 133 11.80 9.98 2.76
C LYS A 133 12.88 8.88 2.77
N GLU A 134 12.57 7.68 2.29
CA GLU A 134 13.54 6.60 2.15
C GLU A 134 14.47 6.80 0.94
N GLU A 135 13.92 7.23 -0.20
CA GLU A 135 14.65 7.45 -1.46
C GLU A 135 15.68 8.58 -1.34
N THR A 136 15.40 9.59 -0.52
CA THR A 136 16.28 10.75 -0.29
C THR A 136 17.40 10.50 0.72
N LYS A 137 17.47 9.31 1.36
CA LYS A 137 18.60 8.97 2.23
C LYS A 137 19.90 8.96 1.43
N GLU A 138 20.98 9.39 2.07
CA GLU A 138 22.27 9.55 1.41
C GLU A 138 22.71 8.28 0.66
N ILE A 139 22.95 8.43 -0.65
CA ILE A 139 23.56 7.39 -1.45
C ILE A 139 24.99 7.25 -0.94
N LYS A 140 25.29 6.15 -0.25
CA LYS A 140 26.67 5.79 0.10
C LYS A 140 27.44 5.56 -1.19
N LEU A 141 28.04 6.62 -1.69
CA LEU A 141 28.91 6.59 -2.85
C LEU A 141 30.15 5.81 -2.43
N ARG A 142 30.18 4.50 -2.70
CA ARG A 142 31.42 3.72 -2.66
C ARG A 142 32.27 4.20 -3.83
N LEU A 143 32.89 5.36 -3.69
CA LEU A 143 33.94 5.83 -4.60
C LEU A 143 35.08 4.80 -4.51
N PRO A 144 35.44 4.13 -5.61
CA PRO A 144 36.65 3.30 -5.66
C PRO A 144 37.93 4.08 -5.33
N LEU A 145 37.85 5.41 -5.26
CA LEU A 145 38.97 6.29 -4.91
C LEU A 145 39.43 6.17 -3.46
N ALA A 146 38.61 5.70 -2.52
CA ALA A 146 39.09 5.36 -1.17
C ALA A 146 40.04 4.16 -1.22
N SER A 147 39.70 3.12 -1.99
CA SER A 147 40.58 1.97 -2.23
C SER A 147 41.89 2.37 -2.91
N LYS A 148 41.86 3.33 -3.84
CA LYS A 148 43.10 3.79 -4.50
C LYS A 148 43.96 4.68 -3.59
N LYS A 149 43.36 5.37 -2.61
CA LYS A 149 44.12 6.17 -1.64
C LYS A 149 44.80 5.27 -0.60
N GLU A 150 44.11 4.25 -0.08
CA GLU A 150 44.73 3.22 0.78
C GLU A 150 45.78 2.39 0.02
N SER A 151 45.53 1.98 -1.23
CA SER A 151 46.53 1.24 -2.00
C SER A 151 47.80 2.05 -2.26
N ASN A 152 47.67 3.38 -2.39
CA ASN A 152 48.82 4.27 -2.59
C ASN A 152 49.55 4.62 -1.28
N GLU A 153 48.89 4.52 -0.12
CA GLU A 153 49.55 4.67 1.19
C GLU A 153 50.27 3.38 1.63
N VAL A 154 49.76 2.20 1.27
CA VAL A 154 50.41 0.91 1.60
C VAL A 154 51.68 0.64 0.76
N CYS A 155 51.79 1.23 -0.43
CA CYS A 155 52.95 1.04 -1.30
C CYS A 155 54.09 2.06 -1.09
N LYS A 156 53.98 2.95 -0.09
CA LYS A 156 55.05 3.86 0.33
C LYS A 156 55.68 3.38 1.63
#